data_AF-A0A172U4W4-F1
#
_entry.id   AF-A0A172U4W4-F1
#
_cell.length_a   1.000
_cell.length_b   1.000
_cell.length_c   1.000
_cell.angle_alpha   90.00
_cell.angle_beta   90.00
_cell.angle_gamma   90.00
#
_symmetry.space_group_name_H-M   'P 1'
#
loop_
_entity.id
_entity.type
_entity.pdbx_description
1 polymer ?
#
loop_
_entity_poly.entity_id
_entity_poly.type
_entity_poly.pdbx_seq_one_letter_code
_entity_poly.pdbx_strand_id
1 'polypeptide(L)'
;MTDDQLHFMVECMENWFFADQESLSKYFGKGFNKNSLTAPVNVERLDKENVYRQLRESTRHLTNKQPYSKGNDSFAILENLDPRKVSSKAPNAKRLLDKLQNISGLN
;
A
#
# COMPACT_ATOMS: atom_id res chain seq x y z
N MET A 1 -29.42 5.67 -7.99
CA MET A 1 -28.02 5.34 -7.66
C MET A 1 -27.65 6.22 -6.47
N THR A 2 -27.58 5.66 -5.26
CA THR A 2 -27.07 6.38 -4.09
C THR A 2 -25.55 6.29 -4.10
N ASP A 3 -24.86 7.36 -3.70
CA ASP A 3 -23.38 7.45 -3.67
C ASP A 3 -22.71 6.35 -2.82
N ASP A 4 -23.48 5.60 -2.03
CA ASP A 4 -23.06 4.47 -1.21
C ASP A 4 -22.43 3.31 -2.00
N GLN A 5 -22.68 3.24 -3.31
CA GLN A 5 -22.09 2.25 -4.20
C GLN A 5 -20.88 2.80 -4.97
N LEU A 6 -20.62 4.11 -4.89
CA LEU A 6 -19.52 4.76 -5.57
C LEU A 6 -18.23 4.67 -4.73
N HIS A 7 -17.59 3.51 -4.79
CA HIS A 7 -16.22 3.32 -4.30
C HIS A 7 -15.25 3.84 -5.37
N PHE A 8 -15.07 5.17 -5.38
CA PHE A 8 -14.13 5.84 -6.27
C PHE A 8 -12.70 5.38 -5.93
N MET A 9 -12.23 4.32 -6.60
CA MET A 9 -10.82 3.93 -6.60
C MET A 9 -10.07 4.86 -7.54
N VAL A 10 -9.69 6.03 -7.04
CA VAL A 10 -8.88 7.00 -7.79
C VAL A 10 -7.43 7.04 -7.34
N GLU A 11 -7.08 6.20 -6.36
CA GLU A 11 -5.76 6.21 -5.76
C GLU A 11 -4.86 5.08 -6.28
N CYS A 12 -3.57 5.38 -6.38
CA CYS A 12 -2.55 4.39 -6.71
C CYS A 12 -2.51 3.33 -5.60
N MET A 13 -2.71 2.05 -5.94
CA MET A 13 -2.72 0.95 -4.96
C MET A 13 -1.44 0.90 -4.12
N GLU A 14 -0.30 1.20 -4.76
CA GLU A 14 1.01 1.29 -4.14
C GLU A 14 1.10 2.28 -2.96
N ASN A 15 0.18 3.23 -2.86
CA ASN A 15 0.09 4.13 -1.71
C ASN A 15 -0.15 3.32 -0.41
N TRP A 16 -0.90 2.22 -0.47
CA TRP A 16 -1.16 1.37 0.70
C TRP A 16 0.10 0.73 1.27
N PHE A 17 1.16 0.56 0.46
CA PHE A 17 2.42 0.00 0.94
C PHE A 17 3.09 0.89 2.01
N PHE A 18 2.84 2.20 1.94
CA PHE A 18 3.37 3.18 2.89
C PHE A 18 2.63 3.13 4.24
N ALA A 19 1.45 2.51 4.28
CA ALA A 19 0.72 2.30 5.53
C ALA A 19 1.33 1.17 6.35
N ASP A 20 1.91 0.15 5.70
CA ASP A 20 2.55 -1.01 6.32
C ASP A 20 3.99 -1.24 5.81
N GLN A 21 4.87 -0.30 6.15
CA GLN A 21 6.29 -0.39 5.80
C GLN A 21 7.02 -1.60 6.43
N GLU A 22 6.44 -2.23 7.46
CA GLU A 22 6.98 -3.46 8.04
C GLU A 22 6.81 -4.64 7.09
N SER A 23 5.63 -4.79 6.47
CA SER A 23 5.43 -5.81 5.43
C SER A 23 6.33 -5.59 4.22
N LEU A 24 6.55 -4.33 3.81
CA LEU A 24 7.57 -4.02 2.80
C LEU A 24 8.98 -4.48 3.21
N SER A 25 9.36 -4.18 4.45
CA SER A 25 10.69 -4.55 4.97
C SER A 25 10.87 -6.07 5.04
N LYS A 26 9.80 -6.81 5.40
CA LYS A 26 9.80 -8.28 5.41
C LYS A 26 9.87 -8.84 3.98
N TYR A 27 9.12 -8.28 3.04
CA TYR A 27 9.08 -8.75 1.65
C TYR A 27 10.44 -8.57 0.94
N PHE A 28 11.07 -7.41 1.08
CA PHE A 28 12.36 -7.13 0.43
C PHE A 28 13.56 -7.64 1.22
N GLY A 29 13.46 -7.72 2.55
CA GLY A 29 14.49 -8.26 3.42
C GLY A 29 15.74 -7.37 3.52
N LYS A 30 16.91 -8.01 3.68
CA LYS A 30 18.18 -7.31 3.88
C LYS A 30 18.53 -6.44 2.68
N GLY A 31 18.89 -5.18 2.93
CA GLY A 31 19.24 -4.19 1.91
C GLY A 31 18.10 -3.25 1.53
N PHE A 32 16.87 -3.52 2.00
CA PHE A 32 15.76 -2.59 1.88
C PHE A 32 15.98 -1.36 2.78
N ASN A 33 15.94 -0.17 2.19
CA ASN A 33 16.10 1.07 2.91
C ASN A 33 14.73 1.63 3.33
N LYS A 34 14.22 1.18 4.47
CA LYS A 34 12.95 1.70 5.04
C LYS A 34 12.98 3.22 5.27
N ASN A 35 14.15 3.79 5.59
CA ASN A 35 14.29 5.22 5.90
C ASN A 35 14.12 6.14 4.69
N SER A 36 14.15 5.61 3.46
CA SER A 36 13.85 6.40 2.26
C SER A 36 12.35 6.52 1.96
N LEU A 37 11.49 5.89 2.77
CA LEU A 37 10.04 5.98 2.63
C LEU A 37 9.45 7.01 3.59
N THR A 38 8.58 7.87 3.06
CA THR A 38 7.74 8.75 3.88
C THR A 38 6.70 7.95 4.67
N ALA A 39 6.25 8.49 5.80
CA ALA A 39 5.24 7.88 6.67
C ALA A 39 4.10 8.87 6.94
N PRO A 40 3.25 9.18 5.94
CA PRO A 40 2.21 10.18 6.09
C PRO A 40 1.07 9.67 6.99
N VAL A 41 0.30 10.61 7.53
CA VAL A 41 -0.95 10.32 8.26
C VAL A 41 -2.02 9.78 7.31
N ASN A 42 -2.07 10.28 6.07
CA ASN A 42 -2.97 9.79 5.03
C ASN A 42 -2.16 9.39 3.78
N VAL A 43 -2.10 8.10 3.48
CA VAL A 43 -1.36 7.58 2.33
C VAL A 43 -2.04 7.85 1.00
N GLU A 44 -3.36 8.10 1.00
CA GLU A 44 -4.13 8.41 -0.21
C GLU A 44 -3.82 9.80 -0.77
N ARG A 45 -3.08 10.64 -0.04
CA ARG A 45 -2.60 11.94 -0.54
C ARG A 45 -1.23 11.88 -1.20
N LEU A 46 -0.64 10.69 -1.29
CA LEU A 46 0.67 10.52 -1.91
C LEU A 46 0.55 10.62 -3.43
N ASP A 47 1.40 11.48 -4.00
CA ASP A 47 1.58 11.55 -5.44
C ASP A 47 2.17 10.24 -5.99
N LYS A 48 1.61 9.80 -7.13
CA LYS A 48 1.95 8.54 -7.79
C LYS A 48 3.42 8.48 -8.21
N GLU A 49 3.95 9.55 -8.80
CA GLU A 49 5.35 9.57 -9.26
C GLU A 49 6.30 9.49 -8.06
N ASN A 50 5.97 10.23 -7.00
CA ASN A 50 6.73 10.21 -5.77
C ASN A 50 6.73 8.84 -5.07
N VAL A 51 5.61 8.12 -5.12
CA VAL A 51 5.48 6.75 -4.60
C VAL A 51 6.38 5.79 -5.35
N TYR A 52 6.32 5.76 -6.68
CA TYR A 52 7.18 4.88 -7.47
C TYR A 52 8.67 5.22 -7.31
N ARG A 53 9.01 6.51 -7.24
CA ARG A 53 10.37 6.96 -6.99
C ARG A 53 10.89 6.44 -5.66
N GLN A 54 10.14 6.64 -4.57
CA GLN A 54 10.55 6.17 -3.24
C GLN A 54 10.66 4.65 -3.15
N LEU A 55 9.75 3.90 -3.81
CA LEU A 55 9.84 2.44 -3.87
C LEU A 55 11.12 1.98 -4.59
N ARG A 56 11.46 2.58 -5.73
CA ARG A 56 12.72 2.29 -6.44
C ARG A 56 13.94 2.65 -5.61
N GLU A 57 13.96 3.83 -5.00
CA GLU A 57 15.08 4.26 -4.15
C GLU A 57 15.26 3.36 -2.91
N SER A 58 14.16 2.91 -2.31
CA SER A 58 14.21 2.01 -1.14
C SER A 58 14.70 0.60 -1.47
N THR A 59 14.70 0.23 -2.75
CA THR A 59 15.04 -1.12 -3.24
C THR A 59 16.29 -1.15 -4.12
N ARG A 60 16.90 -0.01 -4.44
CA ARG A 60 18.04 0.09 -5.38
C ARG A 60 19.31 -0.66 -4.93
N HIS A 61 19.46 -0.88 -3.63
CA HIS A 61 20.65 -1.52 -3.02
C HIS A 61 20.42 -2.99 -2.68
N LEU A 62 19.32 -3.58 -3.13
CA LEU A 62 19.06 -5.01 -2.95
C LEU A 62 20.06 -5.82 -3.79
N THR A 63 20.72 -6.79 -3.16
CA THR A 63 21.69 -7.67 -3.84
C THR A 63 21.03 -8.94 -4.38
N ASN A 64 19.90 -9.34 -3.81
CA ASN A 64 19.26 -10.63 -4.05
C ASN A 64 17.90 -10.51 -4.79
N LYS A 65 17.44 -9.27 -5.03
CA LYS A 65 16.20 -8.94 -5.72
C LYS A 65 16.42 -7.72 -6.60
N GLN A 66 15.67 -7.61 -7.69
CA GLN A 66 15.65 -6.40 -8.50
C GLN A 66 14.96 -5.25 -7.75
N PRO A 67 15.23 -3.98 -8.11
CA PRO A 67 14.46 -2.85 -7.62
C PRO A 67 12.96 -3.01 -7.91
N TYR A 68 12.13 -2.37 -7.09
CA TYR A 68 10.67 -2.47 -7.17
C TYR A 68 10.15 -2.28 -8.60
N SER A 69 9.34 -3.23 -9.05
CA SER A 69 8.60 -3.17 -10.30
C SER A 69 7.12 -3.47 -10.09
N LYS A 70 6.27 -2.61 -10.67
CA LYS A 70 4.83 -2.84 -10.73
C LYS A 70 4.53 -4.17 -11.43
N GLY A 71 3.52 -4.89 -10.95
CA GLY A 71 3.12 -6.20 -11.47
C GLY A 71 3.89 -7.33 -10.80
N ASN A 72 5.22 -7.31 -10.91
CA ASN A 72 6.06 -8.38 -10.33
C ASN A 72 6.00 -8.40 -8.80
N ASP A 73 6.15 -7.24 -8.16
CA ASP A 73 6.17 -7.16 -6.69
C ASP A 73 4.81 -6.79 -6.10
N SER A 74 4.02 -6.02 -6.86
CA SER A 74 2.87 -5.30 -6.31
C SER A 74 1.79 -6.22 -5.73
N PHE A 75 1.51 -7.36 -6.37
CA PHE A 75 0.51 -8.32 -5.88
C PHE A 75 1.01 -9.07 -4.64
N ALA A 76 2.26 -9.52 -4.64
CA ALA A 76 2.85 -10.22 -3.50
C ALA A 76 2.95 -9.32 -2.27
N ILE A 77 3.29 -8.04 -2.46
CA ILE A 77 3.27 -7.06 -1.37
C ILE A 77 1.83 -6.87 -0.87
N LEU A 78 0.88 -6.66 -1.77
CA LEU A 78 -0.53 -6.41 -1.43
C LEU A 78 -1.14 -7.56 -0.59
N GLU A 79 -0.84 -8.80 -0.95
CA GLU A 79 -1.27 -10.00 -0.21
C GLU A 79 -0.74 -10.04 1.24
N ASN A 80 0.41 -9.41 1.50
CA ASN A 80 1.08 -9.43 2.80
C ASN A 80 0.83 -8.16 3.66
N LEU A 81 0.09 -7.17 3.16
CA LEU A 81 -0.23 -5.98 3.95
C LEU A 81 -1.23 -6.32 5.06
N ASP A 82 -1.04 -5.75 6.25
CA ASP A 82 -2.08 -5.79 7.29
C ASP A 82 -3.23 -4.82 6.92
N PRO A 83 -4.46 -5.32 6.66
CA PRO A 83 -5.58 -4.45 6.29
C PRO A 83 -5.91 -3.41 7.35
N ARG A 84 -5.65 -3.69 8.63
CA ARG A 84 -5.91 -2.74 9.74
C ARG A 84 -4.97 -1.54 9.66
N LYS A 85 -3.70 -1.76 9.31
CA LYS A 85 -2.72 -0.68 9.11
C LYS A 85 -3.09 0.16 7.90
N VAL A 86 -3.49 -0.48 6.80
CA VAL A 86 -3.98 0.22 5.60
C VAL A 86 -5.18 1.09 5.94
N SER A 87 -6.23 0.53 6.55
CA SER A 87 -7.44 1.28 6.94
C SER A 87 -7.18 2.42 7.92
N SER A 88 -6.16 2.32 8.78
CA SER A 88 -5.82 3.40 9.71
C SER A 88 -5.26 4.66 9.02
N LYS A 89 -4.75 4.53 7.79
CA LYS A 89 -4.08 5.60 7.05
C LYS A 89 -4.70 5.87 5.66
N ALA A 90 -5.70 5.09 5.26
CA ALA A 90 -6.34 5.18 3.95
C ALA A 90 -7.87 5.22 4.14
N PRO A 91 -8.48 6.42 4.26
CA PRO A 91 -9.91 6.58 4.50
C PRO A 91 -10.81 5.90 3.47
N ASN A 92 -10.47 5.95 2.18
CA ASN A 92 -11.22 5.27 1.14
C ASN A 92 -11.06 3.76 1.20
N ALA A 93 -9.85 3.26 1.51
CA ALA A 93 -9.63 1.84 1.74
C ALA A 93 -10.45 1.35 2.95
N LYS A 94 -10.48 2.12 4.05
CA LYS A 94 -11.34 1.83 5.19
C LYS A 94 -12.82 1.74 4.77
N ARG A 95 -13.32 2.72 4.03
CA ARG A 95 -14.71 2.72 3.54
C ARG A 95 -15.03 1.49 2.69
N LEU A 96 -14.09 1.06 1.83
CA LEU A 96 -14.24 -0.16 1.04
C LEU A 96 -14.28 -1.41 1.93
N LEU A 97 -13.33 -1.57 2.85
CA LEU A 97 -13.29 -2.74 3.73
C LEU A 97 -14.51 -2.82 4.64
N ASP A 98 -14.93 -1.70 5.23
CA ASP A 98 -16.15 -1.63 6.06
C ASP A 98 -17.37 -2.06 5.24
N LYS A 99 -17.48 -1.63 3.97
CA LYS A 99 -18.57 -2.05 3.08
C LYS A 99 -18.52 -3.54 2.76
N LEU A 100 -17.33 -4.07 2.47
CA LEU A 100 -17.14 -5.49 2.17
C LEU A 100 -17.53 -6.36 3.38
N GLN A 101 -17.11 -5.99 4.59
CA GLN A 101 -17.50 -6.67 5.83
C GLN A 101 -19.02 -6.68 6.01
N ASN A 102 -19.66 -5.52 5.83
CA ASN A 102 -21.11 -5.38 5.94
C ASN A 102 -21.88 -6.23 4.92
N ILE A 103 -21.35 -6.40 3.69
CA ILE A 103 -21.99 -7.23 2.65
C ILE A 103 -21.74 -8.72 2.91
N SER A 104 -20.55 -9.10 3.38
CA SER A 104 -20.17 -10.49 3.60
C SER A 104 -20.80 -11.12 4.84
N GLY A 105 -21.50 -10.34 5.68
CA GLY A 105 -22.10 -10.83 6.94
C GLY A 105 -21.07 -11.32 7.97
N LEU A 106 -19.79 -11.00 7.76
CA LEU A 106 -18.68 -11.32 8.65
C LEU A 106 -18.56 -10.18 9.66
N ASN A 107 -19.32 -10.30 10.76
CA ASN A 107 -19.15 -9.49 11.97
C ASN A 107 -18.17 -10.16 12.93
#